data_AF-A0A8J8TT54-F1
#
_entry.id   AF-A0A8J8TT54-F1
#
_cell.length_a   1.000
_cell.length_b   1.000
_cell.length_c   1.000
_cell.angle_alpha   90.00
_cell.angle_beta   90.00
_cell.angle_gamma   90.00
#
_symmetry.space_group_name_H-M   'P 1'
#
loop_
_entity.id
_entity.type
_entity.pdbx_description
1 polymer ?
#
loop_
_entity_poly.entity_id
_entity_poly.type
_entity_poly.pdbx_seq_one_letter_code
_entity_poly.pdbx_strand_id
1 'polypeptide(L)'
;MARPLRFRYSPEHWSEQRVRQKILQPLRSNIGARAVTPRFEIGADWETHRFEMQNGDIALFARNGDEAYWLGNTETPSSLWRTDKFGWQEVPYHITRWAQRELLATLHEEDPWLADYPHLSWFFLPVFMSKDGRESTRAFFREHAAGFPDAGRRETTRYFEDFLETGVFDEYRPIMAGKLGTSDHVDRVRMSAALGEFIAAKLLTDAGYEVTPEIEVTTGHSLDYRAEDEETNVLVEVTRPQPPANRAAAGPVAAVRDTAETKTNGQLAEHGGGAVLFVDCSSFRDDAWAAVRGEQPDVRHRPAVVYRARPDGRIEGYTKGSVPLELDDALEFVD
;
A
#
# COMPACT_ATOMS: atom_id res chain seq x y z
N MET A 1 5.80 -12.45 -11.38
CA MET A 1 5.50 -11.17 -10.70
C MET A 1 4.86 -11.48 -9.37
N ALA A 2 5.49 -11.00 -8.32
CA ALA A 2 4.95 -10.96 -6.98
C ALA A 2 3.61 -10.20 -7.00
N ARG A 3 2.62 -10.68 -6.27
CA ARG A 3 1.29 -10.07 -6.17
C ARG A 3 0.82 -10.13 -4.71
N PRO A 4 -0.03 -9.18 -4.27
CA PRO A 4 -0.71 -9.27 -2.99
C PRO A 4 -1.42 -10.63 -2.82
N LEU A 5 -1.62 -11.04 -1.56
CA LEU A 5 -2.41 -12.23 -1.24
C LEU A 5 -3.80 -12.16 -1.86
N ARG A 6 -4.17 -13.25 -2.54
CA ARG A 6 -5.46 -13.45 -3.21
C ARG A 6 -5.94 -14.87 -2.98
N PHE A 7 -7.25 -15.02 -2.89
CA PHE A 7 -7.89 -16.33 -2.80
C PHE A 7 -7.79 -17.06 -4.13
N ARG A 8 -7.80 -18.38 -4.04
CA ARG A 8 -8.03 -19.29 -5.15
C ARG A 8 -9.31 -20.06 -4.91
N TYR A 9 -10.14 -20.13 -5.94
CA TYR A 9 -11.43 -20.81 -5.88
C TYR A 9 -11.39 -22.19 -6.52
N SER A 10 -12.01 -23.18 -5.89
CA SER A 10 -12.20 -24.50 -6.47
C SER A 10 -13.69 -24.86 -6.40
N PRO A 11 -14.38 -25.01 -7.54
CA PRO A 11 -15.78 -25.43 -7.59
C PRO A 11 -15.94 -26.96 -7.46
N GLU A 12 -14.98 -27.61 -6.81
CA GLU A 12 -14.95 -29.07 -6.70
C GLU A 12 -15.23 -29.51 -5.27
N HIS A 13 -15.78 -30.72 -5.13
CA HIS A 13 -15.89 -31.35 -3.82
C HIS A 13 -14.50 -31.72 -3.25
N TRP A 14 -14.28 -31.34 -1.99
CA TRP A 14 -13.08 -31.67 -1.23
C TRP A 14 -13.42 -32.51 0.00
N SER A 15 -13.10 -33.81 -0.03
CA SER A 15 -13.15 -34.62 1.18
C SER A 15 -11.91 -34.38 2.05
N GLU A 16 -12.00 -34.72 3.34
CA GLU A 16 -10.86 -34.70 4.27
C GLU A 16 -9.65 -35.49 3.72
N GLN A 17 -9.92 -36.67 3.15
CA GLN A 17 -8.89 -37.49 2.53
C GLN A 17 -8.23 -36.77 1.35
N ARG A 18 -9.02 -36.08 0.52
CA ARG A 18 -8.52 -35.33 -0.63
C ARG A 18 -7.65 -34.16 -0.19
N VAL A 19 -8.05 -33.40 0.84
CA VAL A 19 -7.22 -32.32 1.42
C VAL A 19 -5.86 -32.88 1.87
N ARG A 20 -5.86 -34.00 2.60
CA ARG A 20 -4.62 -34.63 3.07
C ARG A 20 -3.70 -35.06 1.92
N GLN A 21 -4.25 -35.71 0.89
CA GLN A 21 -3.46 -36.26 -0.22
C GLN A 21 -3.02 -35.20 -1.24
N LYS A 22 -3.87 -34.20 -1.52
CA LYS A 22 -3.69 -33.25 -2.63
C LYS A 22 -3.18 -31.88 -2.20
N ILE A 23 -3.23 -31.56 -0.90
CA ILE A 23 -2.73 -30.30 -0.34
C ILE A 23 -1.63 -30.59 0.68
N LEU A 24 -1.97 -31.25 1.80
CA LEU A 24 -1.03 -31.41 2.91
C LEU A 24 0.21 -32.24 2.55
N GLN A 25 0.03 -33.40 1.92
CA GLN A 25 1.16 -34.28 1.59
C GLN A 25 2.16 -33.62 0.63
N PRO A 26 1.75 -32.98 -0.49
CA PRO A 26 2.66 -32.22 -1.33
C PRO A 26 3.41 -31.11 -0.57
N LEU A 27 2.72 -30.30 0.23
CA LEU A 27 3.34 -29.22 1.00
C LEU A 27 4.29 -29.77 2.07
N ARG A 28 3.93 -30.89 2.72
CA ARG A 28 4.77 -31.56 3.70
C ARG A 28 6.06 -32.09 3.08
N SER A 29 5.96 -32.75 1.93
CA SER A 29 7.12 -33.30 1.23
C SER A 29 8.03 -32.22 0.66
N ASN A 30 7.49 -31.07 0.24
CA ASN A 30 8.27 -30.01 -0.38
C ASN A 30 8.87 -29.01 0.64
N ILE A 31 8.07 -28.55 1.60
CA ILE A 31 8.41 -27.44 2.52
C ILE A 31 8.06 -27.73 3.99
N GLY A 32 7.89 -29.00 4.33
CA GLY A 32 7.76 -29.45 5.72
C GLY A 32 6.45 -29.08 6.41
N ALA A 33 5.38 -28.79 5.66
CA ALA A 33 4.09 -28.39 6.20
C ALA A 33 3.48 -29.37 7.23
N ARG A 34 2.90 -28.78 8.27
CA ARG A 34 2.08 -29.44 9.30
C ARG A 34 0.66 -28.89 9.23
N ALA A 35 -0.32 -29.76 9.42
CA ALA A 35 -1.69 -29.32 9.67
C ALA A 35 -1.83 -29.01 11.15
N VAL A 36 -2.38 -27.85 11.46
CA VAL A 36 -2.68 -27.39 12.83
C VAL A 36 -4.13 -26.98 12.92
N THR A 37 -4.67 -26.94 14.14
CA THR A 37 -6.04 -26.45 14.36
C THR A 37 -6.11 -24.95 14.05
N PRO A 38 -7.05 -24.50 13.19
CA PRO A 38 -7.34 -23.07 13.05
C PRO A 38 -7.68 -22.44 14.40
N ARG A 39 -7.24 -21.20 14.62
CA ARG A 39 -7.46 -20.44 15.85
C ARG A 39 -8.87 -19.91 15.94
N PHE A 40 -9.50 -19.68 14.80
CA PHE A 40 -10.81 -19.08 14.70
C PHE A 40 -11.77 -19.99 13.95
N GLU A 41 -12.98 -20.10 14.47
CA GLU A 41 -14.09 -20.72 13.77
C GLU A 41 -14.61 -19.79 12.67
N ILE A 42 -14.97 -20.38 11.55
CA ILE A 42 -15.61 -19.70 10.43
C ILE A 42 -17.14 -19.66 10.56
N GLY A 43 -17.73 -20.68 11.19
CA GLY A 43 -19.17 -20.91 11.26
C GLY A 43 -19.78 -21.44 9.95
N ALA A 44 -21.11 -21.61 9.94
CA ALA A 44 -21.86 -22.22 8.84
C ALA A 44 -21.36 -23.64 8.48
N ASP A 45 -21.63 -24.12 7.26
CA ASP A 45 -21.29 -25.47 6.80
C ASP A 45 -19.86 -25.55 6.23
N TRP A 46 -18.94 -24.77 6.79
CA TRP A 46 -17.55 -24.67 6.33
C TRP A 46 -16.57 -25.40 7.26
N GLU A 47 -15.76 -26.27 6.67
CA GLU A 47 -14.63 -26.91 7.32
C GLU A 47 -13.32 -26.20 6.97
N THR A 48 -12.53 -25.86 7.98
CA THR A 48 -11.30 -25.05 7.83
C THR A 48 -10.04 -25.83 8.16
N HIS A 49 -8.99 -25.54 7.41
CA HIS A 49 -7.68 -26.14 7.55
C HIS A 49 -6.62 -25.04 7.60
N ARG A 50 -5.67 -25.17 8.53
CA ARG A 50 -4.50 -24.32 8.63
C ARG A 50 -3.25 -25.18 8.46
N PHE A 51 -2.38 -24.74 7.56
CA PHE A 51 -1.10 -25.37 7.28
C PHE A 51 0.02 -24.40 7.64
N GLU A 52 0.98 -24.87 8.42
CA GLU A 52 2.18 -24.12 8.80
C GLU A 52 3.43 -24.83 8.29
N MET A 53 4.28 -24.10 7.60
CA MET A 53 5.44 -24.59 6.89
C MET A 53 6.69 -24.36 7.73
N GLN A 54 7.76 -25.12 7.47
CA GLN A 54 8.99 -24.98 8.25
C GLN A 54 9.70 -23.64 8.03
N ASN A 55 9.46 -22.99 6.90
CA ASN A 55 10.01 -21.68 6.56
C ASN A 55 9.17 -20.49 7.11
N GLY A 56 8.19 -20.78 7.97
CA GLY A 56 7.27 -19.76 8.53
C GLY A 56 6.11 -19.39 7.60
N ASP A 57 6.03 -19.94 6.38
CA ASP A 57 4.84 -19.73 5.55
C ASP A 57 3.61 -20.38 6.20
N ILE A 58 2.45 -19.80 5.92
CA ILE A 58 1.16 -20.35 6.30
C ILE A 58 0.21 -20.42 5.09
N ALA A 59 -0.72 -21.36 5.16
CA ALA A 59 -1.85 -21.40 4.26
C ALA A 59 -3.12 -21.81 4.97
N LEU A 60 -4.21 -21.32 4.43
CA LEU A 60 -5.57 -21.44 4.90
C LEU A 60 -6.40 -22.07 3.78
N PHE A 61 -7.20 -23.06 4.13
CA PHE A 61 -8.11 -23.71 3.21
C PHE A 61 -9.48 -23.88 3.87
N ALA A 62 -10.52 -23.33 3.26
CA ALA A 62 -11.89 -23.50 3.69
C ALA A 62 -12.65 -24.27 2.62
N ARG A 63 -13.44 -25.27 3.02
CA ARG A 63 -14.26 -26.07 2.11
C ARG A 63 -15.66 -26.32 2.66
N ASN A 64 -16.63 -26.50 1.78
CA ASN A 64 -17.94 -27.05 2.11
C ASN A 64 -18.24 -28.25 1.19
N GLY A 65 -19.51 -28.63 1.05
CA GLY A 65 -19.92 -29.74 0.20
C GLY A 65 -19.63 -29.55 -1.29
N ASP A 66 -19.57 -28.31 -1.77
CA ASP A 66 -19.63 -27.98 -3.20
C ASP A 66 -18.39 -27.21 -3.69
N GLU A 67 -17.73 -26.47 -2.80
CA GLU A 67 -16.68 -25.53 -3.16
C GLU A 67 -15.61 -25.35 -2.08
N ALA A 68 -14.49 -24.75 -2.46
CA ALA A 68 -13.40 -24.45 -1.56
C ALA A 68 -12.62 -23.18 -1.95
N TYR A 69 -12.02 -22.56 -0.93
CA TYR A 69 -11.15 -21.40 -1.04
C TYR A 69 -9.78 -21.68 -0.42
N TRP A 70 -8.73 -21.35 -1.16
CA TRP A 70 -7.34 -21.43 -0.72
C TRP A 70 -6.73 -20.04 -0.63
N LEU A 71 -6.00 -19.77 0.45
CA LEU A 71 -5.18 -18.57 0.61
C LEU A 71 -3.88 -18.95 1.29
N GLY A 72 -2.74 -18.47 0.81
CA GLY A 72 -1.48 -18.72 1.51
C GLY A 72 -0.33 -17.95 0.93
N ASN A 73 0.68 -17.74 1.76
CA ASN A 73 1.91 -17.03 1.39
C ASN A 73 3.03 -18.00 0.98
N THR A 74 2.63 -19.12 0.39
CA THR A 74 3.50 -20.24 0.06
C THR A 74 3.34 -20.68 -1.40
N GLU A 75 4.03 -21.74 -1.78
CA GLU A 75 3.75 -22.42 -3.04
C GLU A 75 2.29 -22.94 -3.07
N THR A 76 1.55 -22.61 -4.12
CA THR A 76 0.22 -23.17 -4.34
C THR A 76 0.34 -24.66 -4.73
N PRO A 77 -0.35 -25.59 -4.05
CA PRO A 77 -0.40 -26.99 -4.47
C PRO A 77 -0.87 -27.14 -5.92
N SER A 78 -0.33 -28.12 -6.65
CA SER A 78 -0.65 -28.32 -8.07
C SER A 78 -2.11 -28.67 -8.35
N SER A 79 -2.78 -29.26 -7.36
CA SER A 79 -4.23 -29.52 -7.37
C SER A 79 -5.09 -28.26 -7.40
N LEU A 80 -4.50 -27.10 -7.07
CA LEU A 80 -5.12 -25.78 -7.07
C LEU A 80 -4.46 -24.85 -8.12
N TRP A 81 -3.69 -25.41 -9.05
CA TRP A 81 -3.25 -24.66 -10.22
C TRP A 81 -4.40 -24.46 -11.20
N ARG A 82 -4.31 -23.39 -11.99
CA ARG A 82 -5.34 -22.99 -12.98
C ARG A 82 -6.73 -22.70 -12.40
N THR A 83 -6.83 -22.55 -11.08
CA THR A 83 -8.00 -21.96 -10.45
C THR A 83 -8.04 -20.45 -10.67
N ASP A 84 -9.24 -19.90 -10.71
CA ASP A 84 -9.47 -18.46 -10.69
C ASP A 84 -8.93 -17.84 -9.39
N LYS A 85 -8.49 -16.58 -9.50
CA LYS A 85 -7.96 -15.79 -8.38
C LYS A 85 -8.91 -14.68 -8.04
N PHE A 86 -9.29 -14.60 -6.77
CA PHE A 86 -10.25 -13.62 -6.26
C PHE A 86 -9.59 -12.71 -5.22
N GLY A 87 -9.96 -11.44 -5.25
CA GLY A 87 -9.67 -10.45 -4.24
C GLY A 87 -10.50 -10.65 -2.97
N TRP A 88 -10.24 -9.81 -1.97
CA TRP A 88 -10.86 -9.94 -0.64
C TRP A 88 -12.35 -9.60 -0.61
N GLN A 89 -12.82 -8.76 -1.55
CA GLN A 89 -14.22 -8.36 -1.68
C GLN A 89 -15.03 -9.29 -2.59
N GLU A 90 -14.38 -10.16 -3.36
CA GLU A 90 -15.02 -11.06 -4.33
C GLU A 90 -15.35 -12.45 -3.74
N VAL A 91 -15.00 -12.67 -2.47
CA VAL A 91 -15.15 -13.94 -1.75
C VAL A 91 -16.19 -13.77 -0.63
N PRO A 92 -16.98 -14.80 -0.28
CA PRO A 92 -17.96 -14.70 0.80
C PRO A 92 -17.38 -14.13 2.11
N TYR A 93 -18.10 -13.20 2.72
CA TYR A 93 -17.61 -12.41 3.85
C TYR A 93 -17.07 -13.26 5.01
N HIS A 94 -17.72 -14.38 5.36
CA HIS A 94 -17.26 -15.25 6.45
C HIS A 94 -15.90 -15.91 6.16
N ILE A 95 -15.60 -16.25 4.91
CA ILE A 95 -14.29 -16.77 4.47
C ILE A 95 -13.23 -15.68 4.58
N THR A 96 -13.52 -14.50 4.03
CA THR A 96 -12.63 -13.32 4.08
C THR A 96 -12.33 -12.94 5.54
N ARG A 97 -13.35 -12.83 6.38
CA ARG A 97 -13.23 -12.49 7.81
C ARG A 97 -12.41 -13.53 8.57
N TRP A 98 -12.70 -14.81 8.38
CA TRP A 98 -11.93 -15.89 9.01
C TRP A 98 -10.45 -15.83 8.63
N ALA A 99 -10.16 -15.73 7.32
CA ALA A 99 -8.79 -15.65 6.83
C ALA A 99 -8.06 -14.41 7.36
N GLN A 100 -8.72 -13.24 7.40
CA GLN A 100 -8.15 -12.03 7.97
C GLN A 100 -7.75 -12.23 9.44
N ARG A 101 -8.62 -12.84 10.26
CA ARG A 101 -8.33 -13.09 11.67
C ARG A 101 -7.13 -14.02 11.85
N GLU A 102 -7.09 -15.13 11.10
CA GLU A 102 -5.97 -16.07 11.12
C GLU A 102 -4.65 -15.40 10.75
N LEU A 103 -4.64 -14.62 9.67
CA LEU A 103 -3.47 -13.91 9.18
C LEU A 103 -3.03 -12.79 10.11
N LEU A 104 -3.94 -11.98 10.66
CA LEU A 104 -3.62 -10.90 11.61
C LEU A 104 -3.05 -11.47 12.91
N ALA A 105 -3.64 -12.53 13.45
CA ALA A 105 -3.09 -13.19 14.64
C ALA A 105 -1.67 -13.74 14.38
N THR A 106 -1.40 -14.23 13.17
CA THR A 106 -0.06 -14.70 12.80
C THR A 106 0.90 -13.52 12.63
N LEU A 107 0.48 -12.45 11.95
CA LEU A 107 1.24 -11.22 11.77
C LEU A 107 1.67 -10.62 13.11
N HIS A 108 0.76 -10.55 14.09
CA HIS A 108 1.04 -9.98 15.41
C HIS A 108 1.86 -10.91 16.31
N GLU A 109 1.91 -12.20 16.03
CA GLU A 109 2.85 -13.10 16.71
C GLU A 109 4.26 -12.98 16.13
N GLU A 110 4.38 -12.87 14.81
CA GLU A 110 5.67 -12.72 14.11
C GLU A 110 6.30 -11.33 14.32
N ASP A 111 5.49 -10.29 14.25
CA ASP A 111 5.87 -8.89 14.42
C ASP A 111 4.97 -8.20 15.46
N PRO A 112 5.19 -8.45 16.78
CA PRO A 112 4.32 -7.95 17.84
C PRO A 112 4.15 -6.43 17.90
N TRP A 113 5.11 -5.69 17.35
CA TRP A 113 5.03 -4.24 17.28
C TRP A 113 3.90 -3.73 16.37
N LEU A 114 3.40 -4.54 15.43
CA LEU A 114 2.27 -4.20 14.57
C LEU A 114 0.91 -4.27 15.32
N ALA A 115 0.85 -4.95 16.47
CA ALA A 115 -0.38 -5.03 17.27
C ALA A 115 -0.84 -3.65 17.80
N ASP A 116 0.09 -2.70 17.96
CA ASP A 116 -0.19 -1.31 18.35
C ASP A 116 -0.74 -0.44 17.20
N TYR A 117 -0.87 -1.01 16.00
CA TYR A 117 -1.28 -0.35 14.75
C TYR A 117 -2.28 -1.25 13.97
N PRO A 118 -3.49 -1.48 14.52
CA PRO A 118 -4.49 -2.38 13.92
C PRO A 118 -4.98 -1.93 12.55
N HIS A 119 -5.16 -0.64 12.28
CA HIS A 119 -5.65 -0.14 10.99
C HIS A 119 -4.62 -0.38 9.90
N LEU A 120 -3.35 -0.06 10.15
CA LEU A 120 -2.22 -0.32 9.27
C LEU A 120 -2.01 -1.82 9.05
N SER A 121 -2.09 -2.63 10.12
CA SER A 121 -1.99 -4.09 10.03
C SER A 121 -3.08 -4.68 9.14
N TRP A 122 -4.32 -4.26 9.34
CA TRP A 122 -5.45 -4.71 8.53
C TRP A 122 -5.31 -4.21 7.08
N PHE A 123 -5.02 -2.93 6.88
CA PHE A 123 -4.95 -2.31 5.57
C PHE A 123 -3.91 -3.01 4.68
N PHE A 124 -2.67 -3.14 5.16
CA PHE A 124 -1.57 -3.74 4.42
C PHE A 124 -1.46 -5.26 4.59
N LEU A 125 -2.39 -5.93 5.28
CA LEU A 125 -2.39 -7.39 5.44
C LEU A 125 -2.11 -8.17 4.12
N PRO A 126 -2.67 -7.79 2.95
CA PRO A 126 -2.42 -8.54 1.72
C PRO A 126 -0.96 -8.53 1.26
N VAL A 127 -0.18 -7.51 1.63
CA VAL A 127 1.24 -7.38 1.28
C VAL A 127 2.15 -7.78 2.44
N PHE A 128 1.78 -7.45 3.68
CA PHE A 128 2.47 -7.86 4.91
C PHE A 128 2.46 -9.36 5.12
N MET A 129 1.47 -10.07 4.58
CA MET A 129 1.43 -11.52 4.64
C MET A 129 1.72 -12.16 3.28
N SER A 130 2.07 -11.40 2.23
CA SER A 130 2.38 -12.01 0.92
C SER A 130 3.69 -12.80 0.94
N LYS A 131 3.79 -13.82 0.08
CA LYS A 131 4.99 -14.67 -0.05
C LYS A 131 6.23 -13.83 -0.30
N ASP A 132 6.15 -12.97 -1.31
CA ASP A 132 7.30 -12.22 -1.77
C ASP A 132 7.44 -10.89 -1.02
N GLY A 133 6.38 -10.34 -0.41
CA GLY A 133 6.41 -9.01 0.20
C GLY A 133 6.53 -8.98 1.72
N ARG A 134 6.23 -10.05 2.46
CA ARG A 134 6.13 -9.95 3.93
C ARG A 134 7.38 -9.38 4.60
N GLU A 135 8.55 -9.84 4.20
CA GLU A 135 9.81 -9.42 4.82
C GLU A 135 10.12 -7.98 4.45
N SER A 136 10.05 -7.64 3.16
CA SER A 136 10.44 -6.32 2.65
C SER A 136 9.47 -5.22 3.09
N THR A 137 8.17 -5.47 3.04
CA THR A 137 7.16 -4.47 3.40
C THR A 137 7.18 -4.19 4.90
N ARG A 138 7.27 -5.22 5.75
CA ARG A 138 7.42 -5.04 7.20
C ARG A 138 8.76 -4.39 7.55
N ALA A 139 9.85 -4.78 6.89
CA ALA A 139 11.16 -4.14 7.06
C ALA A 139 11.16 -2.67 6.64
N PHE A 140 10.42 -2.29 5.59
CA PHE A 140 10.31 -0.90 5.18
C PHE A 140 9.74 0.01 6.27
N PHE A 141 8.69 -0.41 6.95
CA PHE A 141 8.19 0.30 8.13
C PHE A 141 9.17 0.23 9.30
N ARG A 142 9.68 -0.97 9.59
CA ARG A 142 10.49 -1.24 10.79
C ARG A 142 11.86 -0.57 10.78
N GLU A 143 12.53 -0.54 9.63
CA GLU A 143 13.95 -0.22 9.47
C GLU A 143 14.18 1.02 8.59
N HIS A 144 13.17 1.44 7.82
CA HIS A 144 13.27 2.58 6.90
C HIS A 144 12.24 3.67 7.17
N ALA A 145 11.58 3.59 8.34
CA ALA A 145 10.66 4.60 8.83
C ALA A 145 9.64 5.02 7.75
N ALA A 146 9.20 4.05 6.94
CA ALA A 146 8.21 4.25 5.90
C ALA A 146 8.57 5.38 4.90
N GLY A 147 9.88 5.61 4.66
CA GLY A 147 10.37 6.60 3.71
C GLY A 147 10.61 8.00 4.29
N PHE A 148 10.41 8.22 5.59
CA PHE A 148 10.78 9.46 6.27
C PHE A 148 12.22 9.36 6.84
N PRO A 149 13.20 10.12 6.33
CA PRO A 149 14.61 9.92 6.69
C PRO A 149 14.99 10.41 8.10
N ASP A 150 14.22 11.33 8.68
CA ASP A 150 14.54 12.04 9.94
C ASP A 150 13.54 11.70 11.06
N ALA A 151 12.93 10.51 11.00
CA ALA A 151 11.92 10.07 11.94
C ALA A 151 12.12 8.62 12.38
N GLY A 152 11.59 8.29 13.56
CA GLY A 152 11.62 6.93 14.09
C GLY A 152 10.44 6.09 13.61
N ARG A 153 10.60 4.75 13.62
CA ARG A 153 9.55 3.78 13.28
C ARG A 153 8.20 4.08 13.94
N ARG A 154 8.19 4.36 15.26
CA ARG A 154 6.93 4.53 16.01
C ARG A 154 6.13 5.73 15.52
N GLU A 155 6.80 6.85 15.32
CA GLU A 155 6.20 8.10 14.86
C GLU A 155 5.64 7.95 13.44
N THR A 156 6.41 7.34 12.54
CA THR A 156 5.99 7.14 11.14
C THR A 156 4.90 6.11 10.99
N THR A 157 4.95 5.02 11.76
CA THR A 157 3.87 4.02 11.75
C THR A 157 2.60 4.62 12.34
N ARG A 158 2.70 5.45 13.39
CA ARG A 158 1.55 6.17 13.96
C ARG A 158 0.93 7.13 12.94
N TYR A 159 1.75 7.89 12.22
CA TYR A 159 1.28 8.79 11.16
C TYR A 159 0.38 8.09 10.13
N PHE A 160 0.79 6.90 9.65
CA PHE A 160 -0.04 6.13 8.72
C PHE A 160 -1.20 5.41 9.40
N GLU A 161 -1.05 4.97 10.65
CA GLU A 161 -2.14 4.40 11.44
C GLU A 161 -3.29 5.40 11.61
N ASP A 162 -2.97 6.62 12.06
CA ASP A 162 -3.96 7.66 12.33
C ASP A 162 -4.68 8.08 11.04
N PHE A 163 -3.97 8.10 9.90
CA PHE A 163 -4.60 8.33 8.60
C PHE A 163 -5.53 7.17 8.20
N LEU A 164 -5.08 5.93 8.34
CA LEU A 164 -5.88 4.75 7.96
C LEU A 164 -7.08 4.52 8.90
N GLU A 165 -7.01 4.98 10.14
CA GLU A 165 -8.13 4.97 11.09
C GLU A 165 -9.34 5.76 10.58
N THR A 166 -9.13 6.78 9.75
CA THR A 166 -10.21 7.58 9.15
C THR A 166 -11.11 6.79 8.21
N GLY A 167 -10.62 5.66 7.66
CA GLY A 167 -11.36 4.83 6.71
C GLY A 167 -11.41 5.37 5.27
N VAL A 168 -10.70 6.46 4.94
CA VAL A 168 -10.69 7.10 3.60
C VAL A 168 -10.41 6.11 2.46
N PHE A 169 -9.60 5.08 2.71
CA PHE A 169 -9.24 4.08 1.70
C PHE A 169 -9.86 2.70 1.92
N ASP A 170 -10.83 2.53 2.81
CA ASP A 170 -11.37 1.20 3.13
C ASP A 170 -11.99 0.52 1.91
N GLU A 171 -12.73 1.28 1.08
CA GLU A 171 -13.32 0.78 -0.17
C GLU A 171 -12.24 0.45 -1.23
N TYR A 172 -11.16 1.23 -1.23
CA TYR A 172 -10.05 1.14 -2.19
C TYR A 172 -8.87 0.28 -1.69
N ARG A 173 -8.99 -0.35 -0.52
CA ARG A 173 -7.91 -1.08 0.16
C ARG A 173 -7.17 -2.06 -0.76
N PRO A 174 -7.81 -2.90 -1.60
CA PRO A 174 -7.09 -3.82 -2.47
C PRO A 174 -6.12 -3.13 -3.44
N ILE A 175 -6.50 -1.95 -3.92
CA ILE A 175 -5.73 -1.13 -4.87
C ILE A 175 -4.59 -0.46 -4.11
N MET A 176 -4.92 0.32 -3.08
CA MET A 176 -3.97 1.15 -2.35
C MET A 176 -2.95 0.33 -1.54
N ALA A 177 -3.37 -0.74 -0.86
CA ALA A 177 -2.42 -1.65 -0.22
C ALA A 177 -1.50 -2.34 -1.25
N GLY A 178 -2.01 -2.58 -2.47
CA GLY A 178 -1.26 -3.15 -3.58
C GLY A 178 -0.15 -2.25 -4.11
N LYS A 179 -0.27 -0.92 -4.01
CA LYS A 179 0.76 0.04 -4.45
C LYS A 179 2.08 -0.10 -3.71
N LEU A 180 2.03 -0.39 -2.40
CA LEU A 180 3.23 -0.72 -1.62
C LEU A 180 3.97 -1.93 -2.22
N GLY A 181 3.21 -2.82 -2.85
CA GLY A 181 3.66 -3.95 -3.66
C GLY A 181 4.30 -5.06 -2.86
N THR A 182 4.82 -6.03 -3.61
CA THR A 182 5.36 -7.28 -3.08
C THR A 182 6.68 -7.54 -3.81
N SER A 183 7.79 -7.59 -3.09
CA SER A 183 9.12 -7.82 -3.64
C SER A 183 9.99 -8.46 -2.58
N ASP A 184 10.84 -9.42 -2.94
CA ASP A 184 11.72 -10.13 -2.01
C ASP A 184 12.81 -9.25 -1.37
N HIS A 185 12.93 -8.00 -1.81
CA HIS A 185 13.83 -7.01 -1.25
C HIS A 185 13.12 -5.68 -1.00
N VAL A 186 13.70 -4.85 -0.13
CA VAL A 186 13.20 -3.49 0.13
C VAL A 186 13.55 -2.59 -1.05
N ASP A 187 12.55 -2.27 -1.87
CA ASP A 187 12.63 -1.22 -2.88
C ASP A 187 12.21 0.12 -2.28
N ARG A 188 13.18 0.84 -1.70
CA ARG A 188 12.92 2.12 -1.02
C ARG A 188 12.35 3.19 -1.95
N VAL A 189 12.72 3.17 -3.24
CA VAL A 189 12.26 4.17 -4.21
C VAL A 189 10.77 3.99 -4.44
N ARG A 190 10.37 2.78 -4.84
CA ARG A 190 8.98 2.44 -5.13
C ARG A 190 8.09 2.49 -3.90
N MET A 191 8.55 1.97 -2.77
CA MET A 191 7.76 1.96 -1.53
C MET A 191 7.58 3.37 -0.96
N SER A 192 8.61 4.24 -1.05
CA SER A 192 8.45 5.65 -0.66
C SER A 192 7.53 6.38 -1.63
N ALA A 193 7.62 6.15 -2.94
CA ALA A 193 6.69 6.73 -3.90
C ALA A 193 5.24 6.35 -3.57
N ALA A 194 4.98 5.05 -3.31
CA ALA A 194 3.67 4.57 -2.91
C ALA A 194 3.16 5.28 -1.64
N LEU A 195 3.98 5.40 -0.59
CA LEU A 195 3.55 6.14 0.61
C LEU A 195 3.48 7.66 0.43
N GLY A 196 4.13 8.22 -0.59
CA GLY A 196 3.96 9.61 -0.97
C GLY A 196 2.54 9.91 -1.43
N GLU A 197 1.89 8.95 -2.08
CA GLU A 197 0.47 9.06 -2.41
C GLU A 197 -0.43 9.05 -1.17
N PHE A 198 -0.11 8.27 -0.12
CA PHE A 198 -0.87 8.29 1.13
C PHE A 198 -0.72 9.65 1.85
N ILE A 199 0.48 10.24 1.79
CA ILE A 199 0.72 11.59 2.34
C ILE A 199 -0.10 12.63 1.56
N ALA A 200 -0.14 12.55 0.23
CA ALA A 200 -0.95 13.44 -0.59
C ALA A 200 -2.44 13.32 -0.28
N ALA A 201 -2.95 12.09 -0.15
CA ALA A 201 -4.34 11.85 0.21
C ALA A 201 -4.67 12.34 1.63
N LYS A 202 -3.76 12.17 2.58
CA LYS A 202 -3.90 12.76 3.91
C LYS A 202 -3.99 14.28 3.83
N LEU A 203 -3.10 14.95 3.10
CA LEU A 203 -3.14 16.39 2.90
C LEU A 203 -4.49 16.85 2.32
N LEU A 204 -4.99 16.16 1.29
CA LEU A 204 -6.30 16.47 0.69
C LEU A 204 -7.46 16.22 1.67
N THR A 205 -7.42 15.12 2.42
CA THR A 205 -8.46 14.80 3.41
C THR A 205 -8.47 15.80 4.56
N ASP A 206 -7.30 16.17 5.07
CA ASP A 206 -7.15 17.16 6.13
C ASP A 206 -7.64 18.55 5.68
N ALA A 207 -7.54 18.85 4.38
CA ALA A 207 -8.10 20.06 3.75
C ALA A 207 -9.61 19.96 3.44
N GLY A 208 -10.27 18.84 3.77
CA GLY A 208 -11.72 18.67 3.63
C GLY A 208 -12.19 18.03 2.32
N TYR A 209 -11.29 17.55 1.45
CA TYR A 209 -11.68 16.90 0.20
C TYR A 209 -11.93 15.40 0.39
N GLU A 210 -12.95 14.88 -0.29
CA GLU A 210 -13.10 13.45 -0.56
C GLU A 210 -12.07 13.02 -1.63
N VAL A 211 -11.39 11.89 -1.40
CA VAL A 211 -10.31 11.42 -2.26
C VAL A 211 -10.69 10.10 -2.92
N THR A 212 -10.78 10.09 -4.25
CA THR A 212 -10.93 8.86 -5.05
C THR A 212 -9.61 8.51 -5.73
N PRO A 213 -8.99 7.34 -5.45
CA PRO A 213 -7.75 6.91 -6.09
C PRO A 213 -7.94 6.31 -7.49
N GLU A 214 -6.86 6.27 -8.28
CA GLU A 214 -6.75 5.54 -9.56
C GLU A 214 -7.86 5.89 -10.56
N ILE A 215 -7.98 7.17 -10.88
CA ILE A 215 -9.01 7.66 -11.78
C ILE A 215 -8.57 7.43 -13.22
N GLU A 216 -9.26 6.52 -13.90
CA GLU A 216 -9.14 6.36 -15.35
C GLU A 216 -9.76 7.59 -16.04
N VAL A 217 -8.94 8.31 -16.79
CA VAL A 217 -9.42 9.40 -17.64
C VAL A 217 -9.42 8.98 -19.10
N THR A 218 -10.08 9.76 -19.95
CA THR A 218 -10.39 9.42 -21.35
C THR A 218 -9.18 9.07 -22.24
N THR A 219 -7.97 9.36 -21.77
CA THR A 219 -6.71 9.08 -22.49
C THR A 219 -6.16 7.68 -22.22
N GLY A 220 -6.76 6.90 -21.30
CA GLY A 220 -6.38 5.52 -20.98
C GLY A 220 -5.23 5.38 -19.97
N HIS A 221 -4.76 6.49 -19.40
CA HIS A 221 -3.84 6.51 -18.26
C HIS A 221 -4.62 6.87 -16.99
N SER A 222 -4.29 6.23 -15.85
CA SER A 222 -4.85 6.61 -14.57
C SER A 222 -4.03 7.74 -13.93
N LEU A 223 -4.74 8.68 -13.32
CA LEU A 223 -4.17 9.67 -12.40
C LEU A 223 -4.30 9.15 -10.97
N ASP A 224 -3.38 9.60 -10.11
CA ASP A 224 -3.33 9.10 -8.74
C ASP A 224 -4.62 9.37 -7.97
N TYR A 225 -5.17 10.59 -8.07
CA TYR A 225 -6.37 10.98 -7.34
C TYR A 225 -7.30 11.92 -8.11
N ARG A 226 -8.57 11.91 -7.69
CA ARG A 226 -9.50 13.01 -7.81
C ARG A 226 -9.88 13.48 -6.41
N ALA A 227 -9.79 14.79 -6.19
CA ALA A 227 -10.19 15.48 -4.97
C ALA A 227 -11.50 16.22 -5.22
N GLU A 228 -12.51 15.96 -4.39
CA GLU A 228 -13.87 16.48 -4.56
C GLU A 228 -14.42 17.08 -3.26
N ASP A 229 -15.12 18.20 -3.39
CA ASP A 229 -16.04 18.74 -2.38
C ASP A 229 -17.33 19.23 -3.09
N GLU A 230 -18.13 20.10 -2.46
CA GLU A 230 -19.37 20.63 -3.06
C GLU A 230 -19.13 21.51 -4.31
N GLU A 231 -17.98 22.17 -4.41
CA GLU A 231 -17.67 23.17 -5.46
C GLU A 231 -16.45 22.77 -6.33
N THR A 232 -15.65 21.83 -5.86
CA THR A 232 -14.33 21.49 -6.39
C THR A 232 -14.33 20.07 -6.93
N ASN A 233 -13.77 19.89 -8.12
CA ASN A 233 -13.48 18.58 -8.70
C ASN A 233 -12.17 18.65 -9.46
N VAL A 234 -11.09 18.21 -8.81
CA VAL A 234 -9.72 18.43 -9.29
C VAL A 234 -8.98 17.11 -9.36
N LEU A 235 -8.32 16.89 -10.49
CA LEU A 235 -7.43 15.75 -10.69
C LEU A 235 -6.06 16.08 -10.11
N VAL A 236 -5.46 15.11 -9.42
CA VAL A 236 -4.17 15.25 -8.75
C VAL A 236 -3.25 14.09 -9.17
N GLU A 237 -2.04 14.45 -9.57
CA GLU A 237 -0.95 13.49 -9.82
C GLU A 237 0.13 13.71 -8.77
N VAL A 238 0.64 12.63 -8.19
CA VAL A 238 1.64 12.68 -7.13
C VAL A 238 2.99 12.23 -7.66
N THR A 239 4.04 12.92 -7.23
CA THR A 239 5.40 12.50 -7.49
C THR A 239 6.27 12.73 -6.28
N ARG A 240 7.24 11.84 -6.07
CA ARG A 240 8.13 11.86 -4.92
C ARG A 240 9.59 11.85 -5.36
N PRO A 241 10.30 12.99 -5.33
CA PRO A 241 11.71 13.04 -5.63
C PRO A 241 12.52 12.12 -4.72
N GLN A 242 13.51 11.46 -5.29
CA GLN A 242 14.46 10.69 -4.49
C GLN A 242 15.48 11.63 -3.85
N PRO A 243 15.93 11.33 -2.62
CA PRO A 243 17.04 12.06 -2.04
C PRO A 243 18.24 11.98 -3.01
N PRO A 244 18.92 13.09 -3.30
CA PRO A 244 20.09 13.04 -4.17
C PRO A 244 21.10 12.05 -3.57
N ALA A 245 21.50 11.05 -4.35
CA ALA A 245 22.58 10.15 -3.95
C ALA A 245 23.87 10.96 -3.76
N ASN A 246 24.88 10.37 -3.11
CA ASN A 246 26.24 10.93 -2.99
C ASN A 246 26.91 11.35 -4.33
N ARG A 247 26.27 11.13 -5.49
CA ARG A 247 26.65 11.75 -6.77
C ARG A 247 26.08 13.18 -6.84
N ALA A 248 26.90 14.09 -6.33
CA ALA A 248 26.70 15.51 -6.13
C ALA A 248 26.54 16.40 -7.39
N ALA A 249 25.88 15.97 -8.47
CA ALA A 249 25.86 16.81 -9.67
C ALA A 249 24.80 17.92 -9.65
N ALA A 250 23.70 17.80 -8.90
CA ALA A 250 22.58 18.75 -9.08
C ALA A 250 21.80 19.16 -7.80
N GLY A 251 22.01 18.50 -6.65
CA GLY A 251 21.39 18.89 -5.37
C GLY A 251 19.88 18.64 -5.27
N PRO A 252 19.25 18.92 -4.11
CA PRO A 252 17.83 18.62 -3.85
C PRO A 252 16.88 19.44 -4.73
N VAL A 253 17.26 20.67 -5.08
CA VAL A 253 16.51 21.55 -5.99
C VAL A 253 16.39 20.95 -7.39
N ALA A 254 17.48 20.38 -7.93
CA ALA A 254 17.41 19.71 -9.22
C ALA A 254 16.63 18.41 -9.15
N ALA A 255 16.76 17.64 -8.05
CA ALA A 255 15.96 16.43 -7.86
C ALA A 255 14.45 16.71 -7.95
N VAL A 256 13.98 17.82 -7.37
CA VAL A 256 12.59 18.29 -7.50
C VAL A 256 12.25 18.57 -8.97
N ARG A 257 13.08 19.36 -9.67
CA ARG A 257 12.87 19.75 -11.06
C ARG A 257 12.83 18.55 -12.01
N ASP A 258 13.81 17.65 -11.91
CA ASP A 258 13.96 16.50 -12.80
C ASP A 258 12.82 15.50 -12.61
N THR A 259 12.39 15.30 -11.36
CA THR A 259 11.27 14.41 -11.03
C THR A 259 9.95 14.97 -11.55
N ALA A 260 9.71 16.27 -11.33
CA ALA A 260 8.52 16.95 -11.86
C ALA A 260 8.50 16.96 -13.39
N GLU A 261 9.63 17.25 -14.03
CA GLU A 261 9.77 17.27 -15.49
C GLU A 261 9.48 15.89 -16.10
N THR A 262 9.99 14.82 -15.50
CA THR A 262 9.76 13.44 -15.96
C THR A 262 8.26 13.10 -15.95
N LYS A 263 7.54 13.51 -14.89
CA LYS A 263 6.08 13.32 -14.80
C LYS A 263 5.30 14.20 -15.76
N THR A 264 5.74 15.45 -15.93
CA THR A 264 5.08 16.42 -16.81
C THR A 264 5.16 16.00 -18.27
N ASN A 265 6.34 15.58 -18.74
CA ASN A 265 6.57 15.17 -20.13
C ASN A 265 5.95 13.81 -20.49
N GLY A 266 5.47 13.06 -19.49
CA GLY A 266 4.76 11.79 -19.67
C GLY A 266 3.26 11.97 -19.45
N GLN A 267 2.77 11.42 -18.34
CA GLN A 267 1.35 11.28 -18.02
C GLN A 267 0.58 12.61 -18.12
N LEU A 268 1.10 13.70 -17.55
CA LEU A 268 0.34 14.97 -17.49
C LEU A 268 0.15 15.65 -18.86
N ALA A 269 1.14 15.55 -19.76
CA ALA A 269 1.02 16.07 -21.12
C ALA A 269 -0.07 15.32 -21.92
N GLU A 270 -0.23 14.02 -21.67
CA GLU A 270 -1.28 13.20 -22.29
C GLU A 270 -2.68 13.58 -21.81
N HIS A 271 -2.81 14.18 -20.61
CA HIS A 271 -4.07 14.63 -20.01
C HIS A 271 -4.42 16.11 -20.31
N GLY A 272 -3.72 16.76 -21.24
CA GLY A 272 -4.01 18.15 -21.62
C GLY A 272 -3.72 19.19 -20.52
N GLY A 273 -2.94 18.82 -19.50
CA GLY A 273 -2.50 19.73 -18.43
C GLY A 273 -3.55 20.06 -17.37
N GLY A 274 -4.66 19.33 -17.28
CA GLY A 274 -5.78 19.63 -16.38
C GLY A 274 -5.61 19.19 -14.91
N ALA A 275 -4.53 18.50 -14.55
CA ALA A 275 -4.30 18.00 -13.20
C ALA A 275 -3.31 18.88 -12.41
N VAL A 276 -3.47 18.93 -11.09
CA VAL A 276 -2.51 19.56 -10.18
C VAL A 276 -1.39 18.58 -9.87
N LEU A 277 -0.13 19.00 -10.04
CA LEU A 277 1.02 18.17 -9.66
C LEU A 277 1.35 18.37 -8.18
N PHE A 278 1.31 17.30 -7.40
CA PHE A 278 1.76 17.24 -6.02
C PHE A 278 3.18 16.68 -5.98
N VAL A 279 4.14 17.47 -5.52
CA VAL A 279 5.54 17.07 -5.36
C VAL A 279 5.84 16.85 -3.88
N ASP A 280 5.79 15.58 -3.47
CA ASP A 280 6.06 15.14 -2.11
C ASP A 280 7.58 15.10 -1.82
N CYS A 281 8.08 16.06 -1.04
CA CYS A 281 9.46 16.12 -0.58
C CYS A 281 9.66 15.48 0.80
N SER A 282 8.71 14.67 1.30
CA SER A 282 8.82 13.98 2.61
C SER A 282 9.93 12.94 2.67
N SER A 283 10.51 12.56 1.53
CA SER A 283 11.74 11.75 1.46
C SER A 283 13.00 12.55 1.78
N PHE A 284 12.95 13.89 1.83
CA PHE A 284 14.12 14.73 2.03
C PHE A 284 14.43 14.92 3.50
N ARG A 285 15.73 15.00 3.78
CA ARG A 285 16.24 15.42 5.08
C ARG A 285 16.02 16.91 5.30
N ASP A 286 16.15 17.35 6.54
CA ASP A 286 15.94 18.76 6.93
C ASP A 286 16.79 19.74 6.12
N ASP A 287 18.05 19.43 5.85
CA ASP A 287 18.96 20.27 5.06
C ASP A 287 18.55 20.33 3.58
N ALA A 288 18.18 19.18 3.01
CA ALA A 288 17.70 19.09 1.64
C ALA A 288 16.39 19.84 1.44
N TRP A 289 15.47 19.73 2.39
CA TRP A 289 14.22 20.49 2.38
C TRP A 289 14.46 21.99 2.57
N ALA A 290 15.33 22.39 3.50
CA ALA A 290 15.65 23.80 3.72
C ALA A 290 16.17 24.47 2.43
N ALA A 291 16.96 23.76 1.62
CA ALA A 291 17.41 24.23 0.31
C ALA A 291 16.25 24.39 -0.68
N VAL A 292 15.34 23.41 -0.77
CA VAL A 292 14.15 23.51 -1.65
C VAL A 292 13.22 24.64 -1.21
N ARG A 293 13.00 24.76 0.10
CA ARG A 293 12.17 25.80 0.73
C ARG A 293 12.72 27.20 0.46
N GLY A 294 14.04 27.38 0.56
CA GLY A 294 14.67 28.69 0.31
C GLY A 294 14.71 29.10 -1.16
N GLU A 295 14.81 28.14 -2.09
CA GLU A 295 14.92 28.41 -3.53
C GLU A 295 13.56 28.37 -4.26
N GLN A 296 12.58 27.68 -3.69
CA GLN A 296 11.25 27.43 -4.26
C GLN A 296 11.27 27.18 -5.78
N PRO A 297 11.98 26.14 -6.28
CA PRO A 297 12.16 25.94 -7.71
C PRO A 297 10.84 25.86 -8.49
N ASP A 298 10.85 26.37 -9.73
CA ASP A 298 9.79 26.08 -10.68
C ASP A 298 9.83 24.58 -11.05
N VAL A 299 8.65 23.98 -11.21
CA VAL A 299 8.47 22.54 -11.46
C VAL A 299 8.00 22.23 -12.87
N ARG A 300 8.01 23.24 -13.76
CA ARG A 300 7.68 23.15 -15.20
C ARG A 300 6.26 22.64 -15.52
N HIS A 301 5.46 22.37 -14.50
CA HIS A 301 4.02 22.14 -14.57
C HIS A 301 3.32 23.14 -13.68
N ARG A 302 2.17 23.64 -14.13
CA ARG A 302 1.31 24.54 -13.36
C ARG A 302 -0.13 24.18 -13.70
N PRO A 303 -1.01 23.97 -12.70
CA PRO A 303 -0.80 24.18 -11.26
C PRO A 303 0.01 23.08 -10.55
N ALA A 304 0.77 23.46 -9.52
CA ALA A 304 1.53 22.51 -8.70
C ALA A 304 1.65 22.93 -7.22
N VAL A 305 1.78 21.94 -6.35
CA VAL A 305 2.04 22.07 -4.90
C VAL A 305 3.31 21.31 -4.57
N VAL A 306 4.30 21.97 -3.96
CA VAL A 306 5.54 21.33 -3.49
C VAL A 306 5.55 21.40 -1.98
N TYR A 307 5.58 20.24 -1.32
CA TYR A 307 5.40 20.18 0.14
C TYR A 307 6.29 19.12 0.77
N ARG A 308 6.44 19.21 2.09
CA ARG A 308 7.05 18.18 2.92
C ARG A 308 6.17 17.94 4.13
N ALA A 309 5.81 16.68 4.35
CA ALA A 309 5.17 16.24 5.57
C ALA A 309 6.21 15.76 6.59
N ARG A 310 5.85 15.93 7.87
CA ARG A 310 6.54 15.37 9.02
C ARG A 310 5.59 14.40 9.74
N PRO A 311 6.13 13.33 10.36
CA PRO A 311 5.29 12.35 11.06
C PRO A 311 4.57 12.88 12.32
N ASP A 312 4.92 14.08 12.79
CA ASP A 312 4.19 14.82 13.83
C ASP A 312 2.88 15.49 13.31
N GLY A 313 2.59 15.33 12.01
CA GLY A 313 1.40 15.87 11.36
C GLY A 313 1.63 17.21 10.66
N ARG A 314 2.77 17.88 10.87
CA ARG A 314 3.05 19.16 10.20
C ARG A 314 3.33 18.92 8.72
N ILE A 315 2.68 19.69 7.86
CA ILE A 315 2.98 19.75 6.43
C ILE A 315 3.26 21.21 6.07
N GLU A 316 4.39 21.48 5.42
CA GLU A 316 4.75 22.81 4.95
C GLU A 316 5.15 22.80 3.47
N GLY A 317 4.92 23.89 2.74
CA GLY A 317 5.13 23.91 1.29
C GLY A 317 4.82 25.23 0.59
N TYR A 318 4.91 25.22 -0.74
CA TYR A 318 4.59 26.37 -1.60
C TYR A 318 3.87 25.91 -2.87
N THR A 319 3.21 26.86 -3.56
CA THR A 319 2.51 26.60 -4.82
C THR A 319 3.22 27.20 -6.03
N LYS A 320 2.92 26.68 -7.23
CA LYS A 320 3.28 27.27 -8.52
C LYS A 320 2.05 27.32 -9.43
N GLY A 321 1.72 28.52 -9.90
CA GLY A 321 0.51 28.77 -10.69
C GLY A 321 -0.74 28.92 -9.83
N SER A 322 -1.90 28.95 -10.47
CA SER A 322 -3.20 29.06 -9.80
C SER A 322 -3.69 27.66 -9.41
N VAL A 323 -3.39 27.24 -8.18
CA VAL A 323 -3.85 25.94 -7.65
C VAL A 323 -5.33 26.04 -7.29
N PRO A 324 -6.22 25.23 -7.90
CA PRO A 324 -7.67 25.25 -7.65
C PRO A 324 -8.04 24.40 -6.43
N LEU A 325 -7.23 24.42 -5.38
CA LEU A 325 -7.44 23.71 -4.13
C LEU A 325 -7.08 24.67 -2.99
N GLU A 326 -8.03 24.93 -2.11
CA GLU A 326 -7.80 25.60 -0.83
C GLU A 326 -7.12 24.60 0.12
N LEU A 327 -5.92 24.92 0.60
CA LEU A 327 -5.08 24.00 1.39
C LEU A 327 -4.62 24.60 2.72
N ASP A 328 -4.99 25.84 3.04
CA ASP A 328 -4.49 26.58 4.22
C ASP A 328 -4.78 25.87 5.55
N ASP A 329 -5.85 25.08 5.62
CA ASP A 329 -6.22 24.32 6.81
C ASP A 329 -5.30 23.09 7.06
N ALA A 330 -4.57 22.64 6.05
CA ALA A 330 -3.75 21.42 6.10
C ALA A 330 -2.27 21.62 5.68
N LEU A 331 -1.93 22.75 5.06
CA LEU A 331 -0.59 23.08 4.57
C LEU A 331 -0.15 24.45 5.09
N GLU A 332 0.95 24.47 5.84
CA GLU A 332 1.62 25.71 6.21
C GLU A 332 2.42 26.25 5.01
N PHE A 333 1.94 27.34 4.43
CA PHE A 333 2.65 27.98 3.32
C PHE A 333 3.94 28.64 3.79
N VAL A 334 5.03 28.36 3.09
CA VAL A 334 6.33 28.98 3.33
C VAL A 334 6.45 30.26 2.51
N ASP A 335 6.96 31.31 3.16
CA ASP A 335 7.23 32.61 2.53
C ASP A 335 8.39 32.57 1.53
#